data_AF-A0A2J8PC09-F1
#
_entry.id   AF-A0A2J8PC09-F1
#
_cell.length_a   1.000
_cell.length_b   1.000
_cell.length_c   1.000
_cell.angle_alpha   90.00
_cell.angle_beta   90.00
_cell.angle_gamma   90.00
#
_symmetry.space_group_name_H-M   'P 1'
#
loop_
_entity.id
_entity.type
_entity.pdbx_description
1 polymer ?
#
loop_
_entity_poly.entity_id
_entity_poly.type
_entity_poly.pdbx_seq_one_letter_code
_entity_poly.pdbx_strand_id
1 'polypeptide(L)'
;MRLHYRYKEASGYFHTLRAVMRNPEEDGKDTLQCIAEMLQITKQAMGSDVPIIEKKLERKSSKPHEDIIGIRSQNQGSLAQGKNFLMSKFSSLNQKVKQTKSNVN
;
A
#
# COMPACT_ATOMS: atom_id res chain seq x y z
N MET A 1 -10.00 -7.73 0.00
CA MET A 1 -9.53 -6.52 0.72
C MET A 1 -10.33 -5.32 0.25
N ARG A 2 -10.75 -4.42 1.15
CA ARG A 2 -11.48 -3.20 0.79
C ARG A 2 -10.74 -1.96 1.31
N LEU A 3 -10.33 -1.09 0.39
CA LEU A 3 -9.65 0.16 0.68
C LEU A 3 -10.65 1.30 0.64
N HIS A 4 -10.97 1.88 1.80
CA HIS A 4 -11.83 3.05 1.91
C HIS A 4 -11.00 4.33 1.78
N TYR A 5 -11.50 5.29 1.00
CA TYR A 5 -10.86 6.58 0.86
C TYR A 5 -11.89 7.72 0.87
N ARG A 6 -11.41 8.93 1.13
CA ARG A 6 -12.19 10.16 1.02
C ARG A 6 -11.77 10.88 -0.25
N TYR A 7 -12.73 11.50 -0.92
CA TYR A 7 -12.48 12.33 -2.10
C TYR A 7 -13.33 13.59 -2.02
N LYS A 8 -12.71 14.76 -2.20
CA LYS A 8 -13.34 16.08 -1.98
C LYS A 8 -14.12 16.12 -0.66
N GLU A 9 -13.48 15.66 0.43
CA GLU A 9 -14.04 15.52 1.79
C GLU A 9 -15.21 14.54 1.95
N ALA A 10 -15.79 14.04 0.86
CA ALA A 10 -16.85 13.04 0.88
C ALA A 10 -16.30 11.63 1.12
N SER A 11 -17.02 10.89 1.97
CA SER A 11 -16.82 9.46 2.18
C SER A 11 -17.72 8.62 1.25
N GLY A 12 -17.60 7.30 1.34
CA GLY A 12 -18.39 6.35 0.55
C GLY A 12 -17.67 5.81 -0.69
N TYR A 13 -16.41 6.17 -0.89
CA TYR A 13 -15.57 5.60 -1.95
C TYR A 13 -14.74 4.45 -1.42
N PHE A 14 -14.66 3.35 -2.19
CA PHE A 14 -13.78 2.24 -1.86
C PHE A 14 -13.42 1.38 -3.06
N HIS A 15 -12.21 0.83 -3.07
CA HIS A 15 -11.82 -0.24 -3.99
C HIS A 15 -11.95 -1.59 -3.31
N THR A 16 -12.53 -2.58 -3.99
CA THR A 16 -12.55 -3.97 -3.52
C THR A 16 -11.62 -4.79 -4.41
N LEU A 17 -10.58 -5.35 -3.79
CA LEU A 17 -9.51 -6.10 -4.44
C LEU A 17 -9.53 -7.56 -3.98
N ARG A 18 -9.16 -8.47 -4.89
CA ARG A 18 -8.94 -9.90 -4.63
C ARG A 18 -7.54 -10.26 -5.14
N ALA A 19 -6.84 -11.12 -4.42
CA ALA A 19 -5.60 -11.71 -4.91
C ALA A 19 -5.90 -12.75 -6.00
N VAL A 20 -5.10 -12.77 -7.06
CA VAL A 20 -5.17 -13.82 -8.08
C VAL A 20 -4.36 -14.99 -7.58
N MET A 21 -5.03 -16.08 -7.23
CA MET A 21 -4.42 -17.31 -6.71
C MET A 21 -4.36 -18.38 -7.79
N ARG A 22 -3.30 -19.19 -7.80
CA ARG A 22 -3.19 -20.35 -8.70
C ARG A 22 -4.00 -21.55 -8.18
N ASN A 23 -4.07 -21.70 -6.86
CA ASN A 23 -4.85 -22.73 -6.20
C ASN A 23 -6.24 -22.17 -5.84
N PRO A 24 -7.35 -22.82 -6.27
CA PRO A 24 -8.71 -22.39 -5.92
C PRO A 24 -9.06 -22.54 -4.43
N GLU A 25 -8.33 -23.37 -3.67
CA GLU A 25 -8.54 -23.53 -2.23
C GLU A 25 -7.98 -22.36 -1.42
N GLU A 26 -7.04 -21.61 -2.00
CA GLU A 26 -6.47 -20.43 -1.36
C GLU A 26 -7.35 -19.20 -1.59
N ASP A 27 -7.80 -18.58 -0.49
CA ASP A 27 -8.61 -17.38 -0.53
C ASP A 27 -7.78 -16.09 -0.76
N GLY A 28 -6.45 -16.20 -0.68
CA GLY A 28 -5.49 -15.12 -0.85
C GLY A 28 -5.46 -14.13 0.32
N LYS A 29 -5.97 -14.52 1.50
CA LYS A 29 -6.00 -13.67 2.71
C LYS A 29 -4.60 -13.17 3.07
N ASP A 30 -3.61 -14.05 3.12
CA ASP A 30 -2.26 -13.71 3.56
C ASP A 30 -1.61 -12.66 2.65
N THR A 31 -1.76 -12.81 1.32
CA THR A 31 -1.26 -11.82 0.36
C THR A 31 -1.89 -10.45 0.59
N LEU A 32 -3.20 -10.41 0.81
CA LEU A 32 -3.92 -9.16 1.05
C LEU A 32 -3.57 -8.54 2.42
N GLN A 33 -3.31 -9.39 3.42
CA GLN A 33 -2.87 -8.97 4.75
C GLN A 33 -1.50 -8.29 4.69
N CYS A 34 -0.53 -8.90 3.99
CA CYS A 34 0.79 -8.28 3.79
C CYS A 34 0.69 -6.91 3.09
N ILE A 35 -0.19 -6.76 2.09
CA ILE A 35 -0.41 -5.47 1.42
C ILE A 35 -1.00 -4.44 2.40
N ALA A 36 -1.97 -4.84 3.22
CA ALA A 36 -2.60 -3.96 4.20
C ALA A 36 -1.59 -3.46 5.24
N GLU A 37 -0.73 -4.33 5.76
CA GLU A 37 0.32 -4.00 6.72
C GLU A 37 1.34 -3.01 6.13
N MET A 38 1.78 -3.24 4.89
CA MET A 38 2.69 -2.32 4.20
C MET A 38 2.07 -0.92 4.02
N LEU A 39 0.77 -0.85 3.70
CA LEU A 39 0.05 0.42 3.61
C LEU A 39 -0.07 1.11 4.97
N GLN A 40 -0.34 0.35 6.04
CA GLN A 40 -0.43 0.87 7.40
C GLN A 40 0.90 1.47 7.85
N ILE A 41 2.02 0.73 7.72
CA ILE A 41 3.36 1.21 8.09
C ILE A 41 3.71 2.48 7.31
N THR A 42 3.44 2.50 6.01
CA THR A 42 3.70 3.66 5.16
C THR A 42 2.91 4.88 5.65
N LYS A 43 1.63 4.70 5.99
CA LYS A 43 0.80 5.79 6.50
C LYS A 43 1.29 6.27 7.86
N GLN A 44 1.64 5.35 8.76
CA GLN A 44 2.18 5.66 10.09
C GLN A 44 3.47 6.48 9.99
N ALA A 45 4.35 6.15 9.05
CA ALA A 45 5.56 6.92 8.77
C ALA A 45 5.27 8.35 8.27
N MET A 46 4.08 8.60 7.72
CA MET A 46 3.62 9.93 7.32
C MET A 46 2.86 10.67 8.44
N GLY A 47 2.84 10.13 9.66
CA GLY A 47 2.16 10.75 10.81
C GLY A 47 0.65 10.56 10.84
N SER A 48 0.13 9.52 10.17
CA SER A 48 -1.30 9.19 10.19
C SER A 48 -1.47 7.68 10.34
N ASP A 49 -2.53 7.21 10.98
CA ASP A 49 -2.79 5.77 11.08
C ASP A 49 -3.95 5.33 10.17
N VAL A 50 -3.90 4.08 9.71
CA VAL A 50 -4.97 3.44 8.94
C VAL A 50 -5.29 2.10 9.61
N PRO A 51 -6.49 1.94 10.18
CA PRO A 51 -6.86 0.69 10.84
C PRO A 51 -7.12 -0.42 9.83
N ILE A 52 -6.61 -1.61 10.12
CA ILE A 52 -6.93 -2.86 9.43
C ILE A 52 -8.05 -3.54 10.22
N ILE A 53 -9.20 -3.77 9.60
CA ILE A 53 -10.40 -4.30 10.28
C ILE A 53 -10.82 -5.61 9.59
N GLU A 54 -10.72 -6.72 10.30
CA GLU A 54 -11.29 -7.99 9.87
C GLU A 54 -12.78 -8.02 10.17
N LYS A 55 -13.60 -7.94 9.12
CA LYS A 55 -15.06 -8.09 9.22
C LYS A 55 -15.66 -8.58 7.92
N LYS A 56 -16.87 -9.13 8.01
CA LYS A 56 -17.66 -9.44 6.82
C LYS A 56 -17.91 -8.16 6.02
N LEU A 57 -17.56 -8.19 4.74
CA LEU A 57 -17.74 -7.04 3.86
C LEU A 57 -19.22 -6.84 3.53
N GLU A 58 -19.70 -5.61 3.71
CA GLU A 58 -21.04 -5.21 3.30
C GLU A 58 -21.20 -5.31 1.78
N ARG A 59 -22.37 -5.78 1.34
CA ARG A 59 -22.82 -5.81 -0.05
C ARG A 59 -23.30 -4.43 -0.47
N LYS A 60 -22.36 -3.53 -0.72
CA LYS A 60 -22.61 -2.17 -1.25
C LYS A 60 -21.64 -1.87 -2.39
N SER A 61 -22.05 -0.97 -3.27
CA SER A 61 -21.22 -0.43 -4.34
C SER A 61 -20.53 0.85 -3.88
N SER A 62 -19.32 1.09 -4.41
CA SER A 62 -18.64 2.37 -4.21
C SER A 62 -19.37 3.46 -4.98
N LYS A 63 -19.24 4.71 -4.53
CA LYS A 63 -19.49 5.85 -5.40
C LYS A 63 -18.59 5.76 -6.65
N PRO A 64 -19.03 6.31 -7.81
CA PRO A 64 -18.23 6.35 -9.02
C PRO A 64 -16.85 6.94 -8.73
N HIS A 65 -15.81 6.26 -9.21
CA HIS A 65 -14.45 6.76 -9.08
C HIS A 65 -14.23 7.83 -10.14
N GLU A 66 -13.59 8.92 -9.75
CA GLU A 66 -13.15 9.93 -10.71
C GLU A 66 -12.03 9.37 -11.57
N ASP A 67 -11.81 9.99 -12.72
CA ASP A 67 -10.75 9.57 -13.63
C ASP A 67 -9.40 9.63 -12.92
N ILE A 68 -8.65 8.53 -13.06
CA ILE A 68 -7.30 8.45 -12.53
C ILE A 68 -6.43 9.37 -13.38
N ILE A 69 -6.06 10.53 -12.83
CA ILE A 69 -5.07 11.40 -13.45
C ILE A 69 -3.76 10.61 -13.52
N GLY A 70 -3.37 10.23 -14.74
CA GLY A 70 -2.11 9.52 -14.94
C GLY A 70 -0.94 10.33 -14.41
N ILE A 71 -0.05 9.66 -13.66
CA ILE A 71 1.17 10.23 -13.04
C ILE A 71 2.09 10.94 -14.07
N ARG A 72 1.89 10.70 -15.37
CA ARG A 72 2.60 11.39 -16.45
C ARG A 72 2.28 12.89 -16.56
N SER A 73 1.09 13.36 -16.15
CA SER A 73 0.69 14.76 -16.42
C SER A 73 1.15 15.79 -15.38
N GLN A 74 1.50 15.36 -14.15
CA GLN A 74 1.79 16.29 -13.05
C GLN A 74 3.26 16.39 -12.63
N ASN A 75 4.15 15.57 -13.19
CA ASN A 75 5.58 15.55 -12.80
C ASN A 75 6.50 16.24 -13.80
N GLN A 76 6.33 17.56 -13.99
CA GLN A 76 7.48 18.40 -14.37
C GLN A 76 8.36 18.78 -13.16
N GLY A 77 7.98 18.44 -11.93
CA GLY A 77 8.88 18.53 -10.78
C GLY A 77 8.34 17.80 -9.55
N SER A 78 9.21 17.11 -8.82
CA SER A 78 8.99 16.59 -7.45
C SER A 78 8.63 15.11 -7.20
N LEU A 79 8.66 14.20 -8.19
CA LEU A 79 8.63 12.74 -7.89
C LEU A 79 10.03 12.13 -7.70
N ALA A 80 11.07 12.77 -8.23
CA ALA A 80 12.45 12.28 -8.12
C ALA A 80 12.93 12.25 -6.67
N GLN A 81 12.52 13.20 -5.81
CA GLN A 81 12.94 13.21 -4.40
C GLN A 81 12.34 12.06 -3.59
N GLY A 82 11.06 11.73 -3.78
CA GLY A 82 10.41 10.62 -3.06
C GLY A 82 10.92 9.24 -3.48
N LYS A 83 11.15 9.04 -4.79
CA LYS A 83 11.78 7.80 -5.30
C LYS A 83 13.21 7.64 -4.82
N ASN A 84 14.01 8.72 -4.84
CA ASN A 84 15.40 8.67 -4.38
C ASN A 84 15.49 8.46 -2.86
N PHE A 85 14.55 9.02 -2.08
CA PHE A 85 14.47 8.79 -0.63
C PHE A 85 14.10 7.34 -0.30
N LEU A 86 13.11 6.76 -0.98
CA LEU A 86 12.75 5.35 -0.80
C LEU A 86 13.88 4.43 -1.28
N MET A 87 14.46 4.67 -2.46
CA MET A 87 15.61 3.90 -2.97
C MET A 87 16.82 3.99 -2.04
N SER A 88 17.12 5.16 -1.46
CA SER A 88 18.24 5.31 -0.52
C SER A 88 17.97 4.57 0.80
N LYS A 89 16.73 4.59 1.31
CA LYS A 89 16.31 3.79 2.47
C LYS A 89 16.45 2.29 2.21
N PHE A 90 15.92 1.78 1.09
CA PHE A 90 16.05 0.35 0.74
C PHE A 90 17.51 -0.07 0.49
N SER A 91 18.32 0.79 -0.12
CA SER A 91 19.75 0.53 -0.35
C SER A 91 20.53 0.46 0.96
N SER A 92 20.27 1.40 1.88
CA SER A 92 20.89 1.41 3.22
C SER A 92 20.49 0.20 4.06
N LEU A 93 19.22 -0.25 3.96
CA LEU A 93 18.74 -1.45 4.64
C LEU A 93 19.45 -2.72 4.12
N ASN A 94 19.58 -2.87 2.80
CA ASN A 94 20.30 -3.98 2.19
C ASN A 94 21.80 -3.98 2.51
N GLN A 95 22.42 -2.80 2.63
CA GLN A 95 23.82 -2.68 3.04
C GLN A 95 24.03 -3.09 4.50
N LYS A 96 23.11 -2.71 5.40
CA LYS A 96 23.15 -3.09 6.81
C LYS A 96 22.97 -4.61 7.00
N VAL A 97 22.09 -5.24 6.23
CA VAL A 97 21.88 -6.71 6.23
C VAL A 97 23.12 -7.46 5.74
N LYS A 98 23.84 -6.94 4.73
CA LYS A 98 25.11 -7.54 4.27
C LYS A 98 26.20 -7.48 5.35
N GLN A 99 26.27 -6.39 6.12
CA GLN A 99 27.24 -6.24 7.21
C GLN A 99 26.93 -7.11 8.44
N THR A 100 25.67 -7.46 8.69
CA THR A 100 25.32 -8.31 9.85
C THR A 100 25.69 -9.78 9.63
N LYS A 101 25.77 -10.24 8.36
CA LYS A 101 26.22 -11.61 8.03
C LYS A 101 27.73 -11.80 8.08
N SER A 102 28.52 -10.73 8.05
CA SER A 102 29.99 -10.80 8.09
C SER A 102 30.58 -10.75 9.51
N ASN A 103 29.75 -10.61 10.55
CA ASN A 103 30.20 -10.51 11.94
C ASN A 103 29.76 -11.69 12.83
N VAL A 104 29.43 -12.82 12.22
CA VAL A 104 29.36 -14.10 12.94
C VAL A 104 30.73 -14.75 12.79
N ASN A 105 31.63 -14.44 13.73
CA ASN A 105 32.87 -15.17 13.97
C ASN A 105 32.94 -15.48 15.46
#